data_AF-A0A1Y2PB24-F1
#
_entry.id   AF-A0A1Y2PB24-F1
#
_cell.length_a   1.000
_cell.length_b   1.000
_cell.length_c   1.000
_cell.angle_alpha   90.00
_cell.angle_beta   90.00
_cell.angle_gamma   90.00
#
_symmetry.space_group_name_H-M   'P 1'
#
loop_
_entity.id
_entity.type
_entity.pdbx_description
1 polymer ?
#
loop_
_entity_poly.entity_id
_entity_poly.type
_entity_poly.pdbx_seq_one_letter_code
_entity_poly.pdbx_strand_id
1 'polypeptide(L)'
;MIEVVFKTLIFKTKHIEVNRFIKEITENNSETSYNEVKESLLKLVLYKFIKIKDKSNKGLYINKENNFFKARELGSVNKWLEQQRLINQA
;
A
#
# COMPACT_ATOMS: atom_id res chain seq x y z
N MET A 1 -9.58 4.63 3.22
CA MET A 1 -9.04 3.31 2.80
C MET A 1 -7.52 3.27 2.63
N ILE A 2 -6.91 4.13 1.79
CA ILE A 2 -5.46 4.05 1.50
C ILE A 2 -4.56 4.04 2.75
N GLU A 3 -4.89 4.83 3.78
CA GLU A 3 -4.17 4.85 5.06
C GLU A 3 -4.30 3.54 5.84
N VAL A 4 -5.46 2.87 5.77
CA VAL A 4 -5.66 1.55 6.41
C VAL A 4 -4.76 0.53 5.72
N VAL A 5 -4.80 0.47 4.39
CA VAL A 5 -3.94 -0.42 3.59
C VAL A 5 -2.46 -0.16 3.88
N PHE A 6 -2.04 1.11 3.91
CA PHE A 6 -0.67 1.49 4.21
C PHE A 6 -0.24 1.07 5.61
N LYS A 7 -1.05 1.36 6.64
CA LYS A 7 -0.76 0.97 8.03
C LYS A 7 -0.66 -0.54 8.17
N THR A 8 -1.57 -1.30 7.55
CA THR A 8 -1.48 -2.77 7.55
C THR A 8 -0.19 -3.24 6.88
N LEU A 9 0.24 -2.61 5.79
CA LEU A 9 1.54 -2.90 5.16
C LEU A 9 2.73 -2.58 6.06
N ILE A 10 2.68 -1.56 6.93
CA ILE A 10 3.80 -1.21 7.84
C ILE A 10 4.18 -2.43 8.69
N PHE A 11 3.18 -3.10 9.26
CA PHE A 11 3.37 -4.22 10.17
C PHE A 11 3.73 -5.54 9.47
N LYS A 12 3.63 -5.61 8.13
CA LYS A 12 3.98 -6.81 7.36
C LYS A 12 5.48 -6.83 7.05
N THR A 13 6.21 -7.76 7.67
CA THR A 13 7.67 -7.94 7.50
C THR A 13 8.04 -9.06 6.52
N LYS A 14 7.07 -9.93 6.17
CA LYS A 14 7.27 -11.11 5.31
C LYS A 14 6.69 -10.89 3.91
N HIS A 15 6.94 -11.84 3.00
CA HIS A 15 6.35 -11.90 1.67
C HIS A 15 4.83 -11.69 1.70
N ILE A 16 4.36 -10.64 1.03
CA ILE A 16 2.96 -10.23 1.03
C ILE A 16 2.34 -10.60 -0.31
N GLU A 17 1.58 -11.70 -0.35
CA GLU A 17 0.82 -12.10 -1.53
C GLU A 17 -0.46 -11.24 -1.62
N VAL A 18 -0.74 -10.69 -2.80
CA VAL A 18 -1.76 -9.64 -3.00
C VAL A 18 -3.16 -10.13 -2.60
N ASN A 19 -3.59 -11.30 -3.05
CA ASN A 19 -4.95 -11.75 -2.78
C ASN A 19 -5.14 -12.11 -1.30
N ARG A 20 -4.16 -12.78 -0.69
CA ARG A 20 -4.16 -13.02 0.77
C ARG A 20 -4.19 -11.72 1.56
N PHE A 21 -3.44 -10.72 1.12
CA PHE A 21 -3.42 -9.41 1.78
C PHE A 21 -4.77 -8.69 1.66
N ILE A 22 -5.40 -8.70 0.49
CA ILE A 22 -6.73 -8.11 0.33
C ILE A 22 -7.74 -8.84 1.21
N LYS A 23 -7.74 -10.18 1.17
CA LYS A 23 -8.62 -11.01 1.99
C LYS A 23 -8.48 -10.70 3.47
N GLU A 24 -7.25 -10.59 3.97
CA GLU A 24 -6.96 -10.23 5.36
C GLU A 24 -7.56 -8.86 5.74
N ILE A 25 -7.48 -7.86 4.86
CA ILE A 25 -8.06 -6.54 5.15
C ILE A 25 -9.58 -6.61 5.18
N THR A 26 -10.19 -7.28 4.21
CA THR A 26 -11.65 -7.40 4.11
C THR A 26 -12.24 -8.25 5.25
N GLU A 27 -11.53 -9.27 5.72
CA GLU A 27 -11.97 -10.10 6.85
C GLU A 27 -11.89 -9.33 8.19
N ASN A 28 -10.90 -8.45 8.34
CA ASN A 28 -10.74 -7.64 9.54
C ASN A 28 -11.57 -6.35 9.53
N ASN A 29 -12.21 -6.01 8.40
CA ASN A 29 -13.03 -4.80 8.24
C ASN A 29 -14.27 -5.16 7.42
N SER A 30 -15.34 -5.58 8.09
CA SER A 30 -16.59 -6.05 7.45
C SER A 30 -17.25 -5.04 6.51
N GLU A 31 -16.96 -3.75 6.67
CA GLU A 31 -17.47 -2.67 5.82
C GLU A 31 -16.58 -2.41 4.58
N THR A 32 -15.43 -3.07 4.47
CA THR A 32 -14.47 -2.85 3.38
C THR A 32 -14.62 -3.87 2.28
N SER A 33 -14.89 -3.41 1.06
CA SER A 33 -14.97 -4.27 -0.11
C SER A 33 -13.60 -4.62 -0.70
N TYR A 34 -13.51 -5.76 -1.39
CA TYR A 34 -12.32 -6.17 -2.14
C TYR A 34 -11.85 -5.07 -3.13
N ASN A 35 -12.80 -4.40 -3.79
CA ASN A 35 -12.50 -3.37 -4.78
C ASN A 35 -11.86 -2.13 -4.15
N GLU A 36 -12.32 -1.68 -2.97
CA GLU A 36 -11.73 -0.52 -2.29
C GLU A 36 -10.28 -0.76 -1.86
N VAL A 37 -9.97 -1.98 -1.41
CA VAL A 37 -8.60 -2.38 -1.08
C VAL A 37 -7.75 -2.43 -2.35
N LYS A 38 -8.27 -3.01 -3.43
CA LYS A 38 -7.59 -3.08 -4.73
C LYS A 38 -7.29 -1.68 -5.30
N GLU A 39 -8.24 -0.76 -5.25
CA GLU A 39 -8.04 0.63 -5.65
C GLU A 39 -6.97 1.33 -4.81
N SER A 40 -6.96 1.07 -3.51
CA SER A 40 -5.95 1.62 -2.60
C SER A 40 -4.55 1.06 -2.90
N LEU A 41 -4.43 -0.24 -3.20
CA LEU A 41 -3.18 -0.84 -3.68
C LEU A 41 -2.74 -0.21 -5.00
N LEU A 42 -3.67 0.01 -5.94
CA LEU A 42 -3.36 0.68 -7.21
C LEU A 42 -2.81 2.09 -6.99
N LYS A 43 -3.43 2.89 -6.10
CA LYS A 43 -2.93 4.22 -5.73
C LYS A 43 -1.52 4.15 -5.14
N LEU A 44 -1.25 3.20 -4.25
CA LEU A 44 0.09 2.99 -3.69
C LEU A 44 1.12 2.59 -4.75
N VAL A 45 0.71 1.85 -5.79
CA VAL A 45 1.57 1.58 -6.97
C VAL A 45 1.85 2.85 -7.75
N LEU A 46 0.82 3.64 -8.06
CA LEU A 46 0.95 4.90 -8.80
C LEU A 46 1.86 5.90 -8.09
N TYR A 47 1.78 5.97 -6.76
CA TYR A 47 2.66 6.83 -5.96
C TYR A 47 4.05 6.24 -5.71
N LYS A 48 4.35 5.06 -6.28
CA LYS A 48 5.64 4.35 -6.11
C LYS A 48 5.96 4.01 -4.65
N PHE A 49 4.93 3.70 -3.87
CA PHE A 49 5.08 3.17 -2.50
C PHE A 49 5.29 1.66 -2.57
N ILE A 50 4.62 1.00 -3.49
CA ILE A 50 4.74 -0.44 -3.66
C ILE A 50 4.87 -0.81 -5.13
N LYS A 51 5.53 -1.93 -5.37
CA LYS A 51 5.56 -2.59 -6.68
C LYS A 51 5.02 -4.00 -6.56
N ILE A 52 4.12 -4.36 -7.46
CA ILE A 52 3.64 -5.73 -7.59
C ILE A 52 4.59 -6.50 -8.51
N LYS A 53 5.10 -7.64 -8.04
CA LYS A 53 5.90 -8.56 -8.84
C LYS A 53 5.17 -9.89 -8.94
N ASP A 54 5.12 -10.43 -10.14
CA ASP A 54 4.77 -11.83 -10.34
C ASP A 54 5.97 -12.71 -9.94
N LYS A 55 5.71 -13.76 -9.18
CA LYS A 55 6.62 -14.89 -9.05
C LYS A 55 5.91 -16.05 -9.73
N SER A 56 6.44 -16.49 -10.87
CA SER A 56 5.90 -17.57 -11.69
C SER A 56 5.44 -18.74 -10.82
N ASN A 57 4.16 -19.13 -10.97
CA ASN A 57 3.46 -20.19 -10.24
C ASN A 57 3.23 -19.96 -8.72
N LYS A 58 3.51 -18.76 -8.20
CA LYS A 58 3.30 -18.41 -6.77
C LYS A 58 2.40 -17.20 -6.55
N GLY A 59 2.01 -16.50 -7.62
CA GLY A 59 1.06 -15.38 -7.59
C GLY A 59 1.74 -14.01 -7.53
N LEU A 60 0.93 -12.99 -7.25
CA LEU A 60 1.35 -11.59 -7.23
C LEU A 60 1.80 -11.18 -5.83
N TYR A 61 2.95 -10.54 -5.72
CA TYR A 61 3.55 -10.13 -4.45
C TYR A 61 3.82 -8.64 -4.37
N ILE A 62 3.48 -8.05 -3.22
CA ILE A 62 3.77 -6.66 -2.89
C ILE A 62 5.22 -6.53 -2.41
N ASN A 63 5.97 -5.64 -3.05
CA ASN A 63 7.29 -5.19 -2.59
C ASN A 63 7.22 -3.71 -2.23
N LYS A 64 7.81 -3.33 -1.10
CA LYS A 64 7.86 -1.94 -0.65
C LYS A 64 8.97 -1.18 -1.38
N GLU A 65 8.70 0.05 -1.76
CA GLU A 65 9.62 0.95 -2.44
C GLU A 65 10.04 2.13 -1.55
N ASN A 66 10.95 2.99 -2.03
CA ASN A 66 11.54 4.05 -1.22
C ASN A 66 10.50 5.03 -0.64
N ASN A 67 9.46 5.40 -1.41
CA ASN A 67 8.43 6.33 -0.92
C ASN A 67 7.62 5.73 0.24
N PHE A 68 7.50 4.41 0.31
CA PHE A 68 6.86 3.75 1.44
C PHE A 68 7.62 3.98 2.74
N PHE A 69 8.94 3.87 2.70
CA PHE A 69 9.77 4.08 3.89
C PHE A 69 9.77 5.54 4.32
N LYS A 70 9.84 6.49 3.38
CA LYS A 70 9.70 7.93 3.66
C LYS A 70 8.33 8.26 4.30
N ALA A 71 7.25 7.76 3.72
CA ALA A 71 5.91 7.98 4.27
C ALA A 71 5.70 7.27 5.62
N ARG A 72 6.42 6.16 5.87
CA ARG A 72 6.39 5.45 7.16
C ARG A 72 7.00 6.31 8.26
N GLU A 73 8.10 7.01 7.99
CA GLU A 73 8.70 7.95 8.95
C GLU A 73 7.73 9.09 9.30
N LEU A 74 6.89 9.52 8.36
CA LEU A 74 5.83 10.50 8.58
C LEU A 74 4.56 9.90 9.22
N GLY A 75 4.46 8.58 9.27
CA GLY A 75 3.30 7.84 9.77
C GLY A 75 2.02 7.98 8.92
N SER A 76 2.11 8.52 7.69
CA SER A 76 0.93 8.79 6.84
C SER A 76 1.29 8.95 5.37
N VAL A 77 0.47 8.35 4.50
CA VAL A 77 0.50 8.56 3.05
C VAL A 77 0.12 10.00 2.70
N ASN A 78 -0.93 10.51 3.33
CA ASN A 78 -1.43 11.86 3.07
C ASN A 78 -0.39 12.93 3.41
N LYS A 79 0.29 12.83 4.56
CA LYS A 79 1.38 13.76 4.92
C LYS A 79 2.51 13.75 3.91
N TRP A 80 2.86 12.57 3.39
CA TRP A 80 3.87 12.47 2.34
C TRP A 80 3.41 13.14 1.04
N LEU A 81 2.16 12.93 0.62
CA LEU A 81 1.57 13.55 -0.56
C LEU A 81 1.52 15.08 -0.44
N GLU A 82 1.18 15.60 0.75
CA GLU A 82 1.23 17.03 1.04
C GLU A 82 2.64 17.60 0.86
N GLN A 83 3.66 16.95 1.42
CA GLN A 83 5.06 17.36 1.23
C GLN A 83 5.47 17.36 -0.25
N GLN A 84 5.07 16.34 -1.03
CA GLN A 84 5.38 16.31 -2.45
C GLN A 84 4.68 17.43 -3.24
N ARG A 85 3.44 17.80 -2.86
CA ARG A 85 2.76 18.94 -3.49
C ARG A 85 3.50 20.24 -3.24
N LEU A 86 3.98 20.47 -2.01
CA LEU A 86 4.76 21.65 -1.67
C LEU A 86 6.09 21.71 -2.42
N ILE A 87 6.80 20.57 -2.54
CA ILE A 87 8.07 20.50 -3.29
C ILE A 87 7.86 20.76 -4.78
N ASN A 88 6.80 20.22 -5.39
CA ASN A 88 6.53 20.40 -6.82
C ASN A 88 5.96 21.80 -7.17
N GLN A 89 5.61 22.60 -6.17
CA GLN A 89 5.14 23.98 -6.33
C GLN A 89 6.25 25.02 -6.08
N ALA A 90 7.42 24.58 -5.60
CA ALA A 90 8.61 25.40 -5.37
C ALA A 90 9.60 25.28 -6.53
#